data_AF-T1F552-F1
#
_entry.id   AF-T1F552-F1
#
_cell.length_a   1.000
_cell.length_b   1.000
_cell.length_c   1.000
_cell.angle_alpha   90.00
_cell.angle_beta   90.00
_cell.angle_gamma   90.00
#
_symmetry.space_group_name_H-M   'P 1'
#
loop_
_entity.id
_entity.type
_entity.pdbx_description
1 polymer ?
#
loop_
_entity_poly.entity_id
_entity_poly.type
_entity_poly.pdbx_seq_one_letter_code
_entity_poly.pdbx_strand_id
1 'polypeptide(L)'
;MAVRSELGSAWLRAISSTTCGTRLDNGSVRVNLCLRLGLPVVSGYKCLCGADVSQLGHHGLSCMLGSGRQARHSAMNNYIRRLFQKADIPAIKEPAGLLSESNFRPDGYTLVPCSQSCCLSRDVTFLTQFNDKKRADHDRIFIGIHRAWPP
;
A
#
# COMPACT_ATOMS: atom_id res chain seq x y z
N MET A 1 13.21 2.18 -14.55
CA MET A 1 13.73 1.09 -13.69
C MET A 1 13.00 1.17 -12.37
N ALA A 2 12.58 0.04 -11.79
CA ALA A 2 12.05 0.03 -10.43
C ALA A 2 13.00 0.77 -9.48
N VAL A 3 12.41 1.61 -8.63
CA VAL A 3 13.01 2.48 -7.60
C VAL A 3 14.48 2.13 -7.27
N ARG A 4 15.42 3.00 -7.69
CA ARG A 4 16.84 2.95 -7.27
C ARG A 4 17.03 3.58 -5.88
N SER A 5 16.18 3.25 -4.91
CA SER A 5 16.39 3.64 -3.52
C SER A 5 17.29 2.61 -2.84
N GLU A 6 18.09 3.08 -1.88
CA GLU A 6 18.98 2.23 -1.08
C GLU A 6 18.22 1.04 -0.45
N LEU A 7 17.02 1.30 0.05
CA LEU A 7 16.15 0.28 0.66
C LEU A 7 15.34 -0.52 -0.35
N GLY A 8 15.38 -0.18 -1.64
CA GLY A 8 14.60 -0.85 -2.67
C GLY A 8 14.79 -2.35 -2.59
N SER A 9 16.03 -2.83 -2.44
CA SER A 9 16.42 -4.25 -2.41
C SER A 9 16.39 -4.90 -1.02
N ALA A 10 15.95 -4.19 0.03
CA ALA A 10 15.97 -4.72 1.40
C ALA A 10 15.16 -6.02 1.56
N TRP A 11 14.14 -6.24 0.74
CA TRP A 11 13.34 -7.47 0.75
C TRP A 11 14.13 -8.73 0.39
N LEU A 12 15.23 -8.62 -0.36
CA LEU A 12 16.12 -9.76 -0.66
C LEU A 12 16.85 -10.26 0.59
N ARG A 13 16.98 -9.42 1.60
CA ARG A 13 17.66 -9.71 2.87
C ARG A 13 16.68 -9.89 4.03
N ALA A 14 15.38 -9.75 3.78
CA ALA A 14 14.36 -9.89 4.80
C ALA A 14 14.04 -11.36 5.08
N ILE A 15 13.87 -11.72 6.34
CA ILE A 15 13.44 -13.06 6.73
C ILE A 15 11.96 -13.23 6.36
N SER A 16 11.67 -14.17 5.46
CA SER A 16 10.29 -14.48 5.11
C SER A 16 9.57 -15.16 6.29
N SER A 17 8.43 -14.63 6.72
CA SER A 17 7.62 -15.25 7.77
C SER A 17 6.17 -15.41 7.31
N THR A 18 5.71 -16.66 7.23
CA THR A 18 4.30 -16.96 6.96
C THR A 18 3.42 -16.43 8.11
N THR A 19 3.87 -16.55 9.36
CA THR A 19 3.16 -16.11 10.57
C THR A 19 2.96 -14.60 10.62
N CYS A 20 3.85 -13.82 9.97
CA CYS A 20 3.70 -12.37 9.84
C CYS A 20 3.08 -11.96 8.50
N GLY A 21 2.82 -12.90 7.59
CA GLY A 21 2.33 -12.62 6.24
C GLY A 21 3.33 -11.87 5.36
N THR A 22 4.63 -11.94 5.66
CA THR A 22 5.70 -11.27 4.91
C THR A 22 6.39 -12.18 3.90
N ARG A 23 5.96 -13.45 3.81
CA ARG A 23 6.46 -14.40 2.82
C ARG A 23 5.95 -14.03 1.42
N LEU A 24 6.88 -13.74 0.52
CA LEU A 24 6.60 -13.56 -0.90
C LEU A 24 6.36 -14.93 -1.55
N ASP A 25 5.32 -15.04 -2.36
CA ASP A 25 5.10 -16.19 -3.23
C ASP A 25 6.00 -16.11 -4.47
N ASN A 26 6.12 -17.23 -5.20
CA ASN A 26 6.96 -17.30 -6.40
C ASN A 26 6.57 -16.27 -7.47
N GLY A 27 5.28 -15.97 -7.61
CA GLY A 27 4.79 -14.95 -8.54
C GLY A 27 5.26 -13.55 -8.12
N SER A 28 5.13 -13.22 -6.84
CA SER A 28 5.66 -11.97 -6.29
C SER A 28 7.17 -11.84 -6.47
N VAL A 29 7.95 -12.90 -6.22
CA VAL A 29 9.41 -12.89 -6.44
C VAL A 29 9.73 -12.65 -7.92
N ARG A 30 9.06 -13.37 -8.83
CA ARG A 30 9.22 -13.20 -10.29
C ARG A 30 8.94 -11.76 -10.72
N VAL A 31 7.79 -11.21 -10.34
CA VAL A 31 7.38 -9.84 -10.69
C VAL A 31 8.39 -8.82 -10.20
N ASN A 32 8.84 -8.94 -8.93
CA ASN A 32 9.82 -8.02 -8.37
C ASN A 32 11.18 -8.10 -9.09
N LEU A 33 11.63 -9.31 -9.46
CA LEU A 33 12.87 -9.49 -10.21
C LEU A 33 12.76 -8.91 -11.62
N CYS A 34 11.68 -9.20 -12.34
CA CYS A 34 11.44 -8.64 -13.68
C CYS A 34 11.45 -7.11 -13.67
N LEU A 35 10.75 -6.48 -12.71
CA LEU A 35 10.71 -5.02 -12.58
C LEU A 35 12.09 -4.39 -12.32
N ARG A 36 12.96 -5.10 -11.57
CA ARG A 36 14.34 -4.65 -11.32
C ARG A 36 15.23 -4.78 -12.53
N LEU A 37 15.16 -5.93 -13.20
CA LEU A 37 15.99 -6.25 -14.36
C LEU A 37 15.46 -5.59 -15.65
N GLY A 38 14.29 -4.96 -15.62
CA GLY A 38 13.65 -4.38 -16.81
C GLY A 38 13.12 -5.45 -17.77
N LEU A 39 12.78 -6.63 -17.24
CA LEU A 39 12.25 -7.74 -18.03
C LEU A 39 10.73 -7.66 -18.15
N PRO A 40 10.13 -8.30 -19.18
CA PRO A 40 8.69 -8.46 -19.29
C PRO A 40 8.07 -9.07 -18.02
N VAL A 41 7.05 -8.41 -17.47
CA VAL A 41 6.30 -8.83 -16.27
C VAL A 41 4.96 -9.46 -16.67
N VAL A 42 4.32 -8.86 -17.67
CA VAL A 42 2.98 -9.18 -18.15
C VAL A 42 2.95 -9.18 -19.68
N SER A 43 1.98 -9.86 -20.28
CA SER A 43 1.60 -9.60 -21.67
C SER A 43 0.97 -8.21 -21.76
N GLY A 44 1.12 -7.53 -22.91
CA GLY A 44 0.46 -6.24 -23.11
C GLY A 44 -1.06 -6.37 -22.99
N TYR A 45 -1.72 -5.42 -22.31
CA TYR A 45 -3.18 -5.44 -22.11
C TYR A 45 -3.75 -4.02 -21.95
N LYS A 46 -5.08 -3.89 -22.07
CA LYS A 46 -5.80 -2.64 -21.82
C LYS A 46 -6.14 -2.49 -20.34
N CYS A 47 -5.70 -1.40 -19.73
CA CYS A 47 -6.05 -1.05 -18.37
C CYS A 47 -7.53 -0.63 -18.27
N LEU A 48 -8.11 -0.69 -17.07
CA LEU A 48 -9.47 -0.21 -16.80
C LEU A 48 -9.64 1.30 -17.06
N CYS A 49 -8.56 2.09 -17.04
CA CYS A 49 -8.61 3.49 -17.47
C CYS A 49 -8.55 3.69 -19.00
N GLY A 50 -8.47 2.62 -19.79
CA GLY A 50 -8.37 2.65 -21.26
C GLY A 50 -6.95 2.73 -21.83
N ALA A 51 -5.93 2.99 -21.00
CA ALA A 51 -4.53 3.07 -21.45
C ALA A 51 -3.93 1.68 -21.72
N ASP A 52 -2.98 1.62 -22.67
CA ASP A 52 -2.20 0.42 -22.93
C ASP A 52 -1.14 0.20 -21.86
N VAL A 53 -1.11 -1.02 -21.32
CA VAL A 53 -0.06 -1.48 -20.42
C VAL A 53 0.97 -2.23 -21.23
N SER A 54 2.19 -1.70 -21.25
CA SER A 54 3.33 -2.38 -21.89
C SER A 54 3.72 -3.65 -21.13
N GLN A 55 4.57 -4.47 -21.73
CA GLN A 55 5.07 -5.70 -21.12
C GLN A 55 5.81 -5.47 -19.79
N LEU A 56 6.33 -4.26 -19.56
CA LEU A 56 6.97 -3.87 -18.30
C LEU A 56 5.95 -3.69 -17.15
N GLY A 57 4.66 -3.55 -17.45
CA GLY A 57 3.59 -3.52 -16.45
C GLY A 57 3.51 -2.26 -15.60
N HIS A 58 4.36 -1.25 -15.81
CA HIS A 58 4.45 -0.06 -14.96
C HIS A 58 3.12 0.68 -14.80
N HIS A 59 2.38 0.86 -15.90
CA HIS A 59 1.07 1.53 -15.85
C HIS A 59 0.08 0.78 -14.96
N GLY A 60 0.01 -0.55 -15.05
CA GLY A 60 -0.89 -1.35 -14.21
C GLY A 60 -0.61 -1.22 -12.72
N LEU A 61 0.65 -0.90 -12.35
CA LEU A 61 1.05 -0.67 -10.96
C LEU A 61 0.74 0.74 -10.46
N SER A 62 0.76 1.76 -11.34
CA SER A 62 0.56 3.15 -10.95
C SER A 62 -0.86 3.67 -11.15
N CYS A 63 -1.61 3.07 -12.07
CA CYS A 63 -2.94 3.56 -12.42
C CYS A 63 -3.90 3.50 -11.22
N MET A 64 -4.62 4.60 -10.99
CA MET A 64 -5.63 4.74 -9.94
C MET A 64 -6.78 3.75 -10.09
N LEU A 65 -7.19 3.52 -11.34
CA LEU A 65 -8.23 2.56 -11.73
C LEU A 65 -7.66 1.16 -11.99
N GLY A 66 -6.33 1.01 -12.00
CA GLY A 66 -5.66 -0.27 -12.20
C GLY A 66 -5.68 -1.13 -10.94
N SER A 67 -5.67 -2.45 -11.12
CA SER A 67 -5.68 -3.41 -10.02
C SER A 67 -4.40 -3.37 -9.17
N GLY A 68 -3.25 -3.01 -9.75
CA GLY A 68 -1.96 -3.08 -9.08
C GLY A 68 -1.80 -2.08 -7.92
N ARG A 69 -2.32 -0.86 -8.05
CA ARG A 69 -2.33 0.12 -6.95
C ARG A 69 -3.25 -0.34 -5.82
N GLN A 70 -4.47 -0.76 -6.16
CA GLN A 70 -5.49 -1.18 -5.20
C GLN A 70 -5.10 -2.44 -4.42
N ALA A 71 -4.44 -3.39 -5.08
CA ALA A 71 -3.90 -4.58 -4.44
C ALA A 71 -2.83 -4.24 -3.39
N ARG A 72 -1.88 -3.34 -3.72
CA ARG A 72 -0.83 -2.90 -2.78
C ARG A 72 -1.42 -2.12 -1.59
N HIS A 73 -2.38 -1.24 -1.86
CA HIS A 73 -3.16 -0.53 -0.85
C HIS A 73 -3.80 -1.49 0.15
N SER A 74 -4.57 -2.46 -0.37
CA SER A 74 -5.28 -3.46 0.42
C SER A 74 -4.32 -4.35 1.23
N ALA A 75 -3.22 -4.77 0.61
CA ALA A 75 -2.20 -5.62 1.24
C ALA A 75 -1.52 -4.91 2.42
N MET A 76 -1.09 -3.66 2.24
CA MET A 76 -0.47 -2.89 3.31
C MET A 76 -1.46 -2.62 4.45
N ASN A 77 -2.70 -2.23 4.10
CA ASN A 77 -3.71 -1.95 5.11
C ASN A 77 -4.11 -3.22 5.90
N ASN A 78 -4.09 -4.39 5.26
CA ASN A 78 -4.23 -5.69 5.92
C ASN A 78 -3.04 -6.01 6.83
N TYR A 79 -1.81 -5.71 6.40
CA TYR A 79 -0.61 -5.94 7.19
C TYR A 79 -0.63 -5.12 8.49
N ILE A 80 -0.93 -3.82 8.41
CA ILE A 80 -1.01 -2.98 9.61
C ILE A 80 -2.13 -3.45 10.54
N ARG A 81 -3.29 -3.88 10.01
CA ARG A 81 -4.36 -4.46 10.83
C ARG A 81 -3.87 -5.69 11.59
N ARG A 82 -3.10 -6.57 10.97
CA ARG A 82 -2.53 -7.76 11.64
C ARG A 82 -1.52 -7.36 12.72
N LEU A 83 -0.73 -6.31 12.50
CA LEU A 83 0.18 -5.79 13.53
C LEU A 83 -0.57 -5.31 14.77
N PHE A 84 -1.69 -4.60 14.58
CA PHE A 84 -2.55 -4.21 15.70
C PHE A 84 -3.16 -5.40 16.42
N GLN A 85 -3.65 -6.40 15.69
CA GLN A 85 -4.16 -7.63 16.30
C GLN A 85 -3.09 -8.36 17.13
N LYS A 86 -1.83 -8.38 16.67
CA LYS A 86 -0.71 -8.95 17.44
C LYS A 86 -0.33 -8.15 18.68
N ALA A 87 -0.68 -6.86 18.71
CA ALA A 87 -0.48 -5.98 19.85
C ALA A 87 -1.73 -5.92 20.77
N ASP A 88 -2.71 -6.81 20.58
CA ASP A 88 -4.01 -6.79 21.26
C ASP A 88 -4.77 -5.45 21.15
N ILE A 89 -4.52 -4.72 20.05
CA ILE A 89 -5.25 -3.49 19.72
C ILE A 89 -6.36 -3.86 18.72
N PRO A 90 -7.64 -3.89 19.12
CA PRO A 90 -8.73 -4.12 18.19
C PRO A 90 -8.79 -2.99 17.15
N ALA A 91 -8.81 -3.34 15.87
CA ALA A 91 -8.84 -2.40 14.76
C ALA A 91 -9.68 -2.94 13.60
N ILE A 92 -10.43 -2.04 12.94
CA ILE A 92 -11.24 -2.36 11.76
C ILE A 92 -10.81 -1.54 10.54
N LYS A 93 -11.13 -2.07 9.36
CA LYS A 93 -10.87 -1.40 8.08
C LYS A 93 -12.09 -0.56 7.71
N GLU A 94 -11.86 0.62 7.14
CA GLU A 94 -12.83 1.53 6.53
C GLU A 94 -14.24 1.57 7.17
N PRO A 95 -14.41 2.19 8.35
CA PRO A 95 -15.75 2.54 8.82
C PRO A 95 -16.41 3.56 7.89
N ALA A 96 -17.70 3.38 7.62
CA ALA A 96 -18.51 4.45 7.07
C ALA A 96 -18.77 5.51 8.15
N GLY A 97 -18.65 6.80 7.79
CA GLY A 97 -19.13 7.92 8.62
C GLY A 97 -18.29 8.29 9.86
N LEU A 98 -17.06 7.78 10.01
CA LEU A 98 -16.22 8.06 11.20
C LEU A 98 -15.83 9.54 11.34
N LEU A 99 -15.70 10.27 10.24
CA LEU A 99 -15.37 11.69 10.24
C LEU A 99 -16.58 12.44 9.65
N SER A 100 -17.53 12.82 10.49
CA SER A 100 -18.83 13.36 10.04
C SER A 100 -18.74 14.69 9.30
N GLU A 101 -17.63 15.43 9.46
CA GLU A 101 -17.47 16.79 8.92
C GLU A 101 -16.35 16.94 7.88
N SER A 102 -15.74 15.83 7.47
CA SER A 102 -14.67 15.88 6.49
C SER A 102 -14.89 14.86 5.39
N ASN A 103 -14.59 15.23 4.15
CA ASN A 103 -14.56 14.28 3.02
C ASN A 103 -13.45 13.22 3.15
N PHE A 104 -12.76 13.14 4.30
CA PHE A 104 -11.76 12.14 4.58
C PHE A 104 -12.43 10.83 5.00
N ARG A 105 -12.15 9.78 4.23
CA ARG A 105 -12.54 8.41 4.55
C ARG A 105 -11.28 7.65 4.95
N PRO A 106 -11.04 7.43 6.27
CA PRO A 106 -9.87 6.71 6.70
C PRO A 106 -9.96 5.23 6.29
N ASP A 107 -8.82 4.68 5.90
CA ASP A 107 -8.62 3.27 5.56
C ASP A 107 -8.87 2.31 6.72
N GLY A 108 -8.82 2.78 7.96
CA GLY A 108 -9.15 2.01 9.16
C GLY A 108 -8.95 2.79 10.45
N TYR A 109 -9.36 2.22 11.58
CA TYR A 109 -9.16 2.82 12.90
C TYR A 109 -9.08 1.79 14.03
N THR A 110 -8.54 2.20 15.18
CA THR A 110 -8.52 1.40 16.42
C THR A 110 -9.84 1.57 17.17
N LEU A 111 -10.40 0.48 17.69
CA LEU A 111 -11.64 0.49 18.47
C LEU A 111 -11.42 0.87 19.94
N VAL A 112 -10.19 0.73 20.42
CA VAL A 112 -9.79 1.18 21.76
C VAL A 112 -9.02 2.49 21.67
N PRO A 113 -9.17 3.36 22.66
CA PRO A 113 -8.36 4.57 22.76
C PRO A 113 -6.89 4.20 22.96
N CYS A 114 -6.02 4.73 22.11
CA CYS A 114 -4.59 4.46 22.21
C CYS A 114 -3.88 5.47 23.12
N SER A 115 -4.23 6.76 23.00
CA SER A 115 -3.74 7.82 23.89
C SER A 115 -4.78 8.93 24.05
N GLN A 116 -4.88 9.49 25.25
CA GLN A 116 -5.80 10.58 25.59
C GLN A 116 -7.28 10.29 25.26
N SER A 117 -7.75 9.06 25.48
CA SER A 117 -9.12 8.63 25.17
C SER A 117 -9.55 8.77 23.69
N CYS A 118 -8.60 8.99 22.77
CA CYS A 118 -8.87 9.07 21.33
C CYS A 118 -8.56 7.75 20.60
N CYS A 119 -9.42 7.41 19.65
CA CYS A 119 -9.19 6.34 18.68
C CYS A 119 -8.21 6.84 17.60
N LEU A 120 -7.37 5.94 17.07
CA LEU A 120 -6.44 6.28 15.99
C LEU A 120 -7.07 5.90 14.66
N SER A 121 -7.31 6.88 13.78
CA SER A 121 -7.66 6.62 12.39
C SER A 121 -6.40 6.63 11.52
N ARG A 122 -6.38 5.79 10.49
CA ARG A 122 -5.24 5.60 9.57
C ARG A 122 -5.69 5.76 8.14
N ASP A 123 -4.83 6.36 7.34
CA ASP A 123 -4.94 6.45 5.88
C ASP A 123 -3.58 6.06 5.26
N VAL A 124 -3.55 5.14 4.29
CA VAL A 124 -2.33 4.60 3.66
C VAL A 124 -2.23 5.11 2.23
N THR A 125 -1.46 6.17 1.99
CA THR A 125 -1.29 6.67 0.63
C THR A 125 -0.03 6.11 -0.03
N PHE A 126 -0.20 5.47 -1.20
CA PHE A 126 0.90 5.12 -2.11
C PHE A 126 1.11 6.23 -3.14
N LEU A 127 2.28 6.88 -3.09
CA LEU A 127 2.76 7.75 -4.17
C LEU A 127 3.38 6.89 -5.28
N THR A 128 3.06 7.18 -6.54
CA THR A 128 3.55 6.42 -7.69
C THR A 128 4.63 7.22 -8.42
N GLN A 129 5.87 6.75 -8.40
CA GLN A 129 7.00 7.34 -9.16
C GLN A 129 6.98 7.06 -10.67
N PHE A 130 6.06 6.22 -11.17
CA PHE A 130 5.99 5.87 -12.59
C PHE A 130 5.27 6.91 -13.46
N ASN A 131 5.01 8.11 -12.94
CA ASN A 131 4.36 9.19 -13.67
C ASN A 131 5.42 10.22 -14.07
N ASP A 132 5.70 10.33 -15.37
CA ASP A 132 6.81 11.09 -15.98
C ASP A 132 6.62 12.62 -15.97
N LYS A 133 6.04 13.18 -14.91
CA LYS A 133 5.93 14.64 -14.72
C LYS A 133 6.29 15.04 -13.30
N LYS A 134 7.55 15.49 -13.17
CA LYS A 134 8.10 16.39 -12.15
C LYS A 134 7.33 16.45 -10.82
N ARG A 135 7.72 15.60 -9.88
CA ARG A 135 7.99 16.04 -8.49
C ARG A 135 8.89 15.01 -7.84
N ALA A 136 10.16 15.38 -7.65
CA ALA A 136 11.04 14.68 -6.73
C ALA A 136 10.47 14.92 -5.34
N ASP A 137 9.61 14.04 -4.87
CA ASP A 137 9.22 13.98 -3.48
C ASP A 137 9.34 12.53 -3.03
N HIS A 138 10.06 12.34 -1.93
CA HIS A 138 10.63 11.07 -1.53
C HIS A 138 9.59 9.97 -1.35
N ASP A 139 10.00 8.72 -1.60
CA ASP A 139 9.27 7.46 -1.36
C ASP A 139 8.73 7.37 0.08
N ARG A 140 7.58 7.99 0.32
CA ARG A 140 6.89 7.96 1.61
C ARG A 140 5.54 7.31 1.41
N ILE A 141 5.38 6.14 2.03
CA ILE A 141 4.06 5.69 2.44
C ILE A 141 3.64 6.66 3.53
N PHE A 142 2.70 7.54 3.21
CA PHE A 142 2.11 8.40 4.22
C PHE A 142 1.07 7.56 4.96
N ILE A 143 1.37 7.23 6.21
CA ILE A 143 0.36 6.78 7.16
C ILE A 143 -0.11 8.02 7.91
N GLY A 144 -1.20 8.61 7.44
CA GLY A 144 -1.85 9.69 8.18
C GLY A 144 -2.48 9.09 9.42
N ILE A 145 -1.97 9.43 10.61
CA ILE A 145 -2.59 9.03 11.88
C ILE A 145 -3.32 10.24 12.41
N HIS A 146 -4.65 10.19 12.42
CA HIS A 146 -5.48 11.25 12.99
C HIS A 146 -6.14 10.75 14.28
N ARG A 147 -6.37 11.68 15.20
CA ARG A 147 -7.22 11.41 16.37
C ARG A 147 -8.67 11.45 15.90
N ALA A 148 -9.37 10.34 16.06
CA ALA A 148 -10.81 10.33 16.00
C ALA A 148 -11.36 10.70 17.39
N TRP A 149 -12.35 11.58 17.41
CA TRP A 149 -13.08 11.94 18.63
C TRP A 149 -13.74 10.69 19.24
N PRO A 150 -13.92 10.60 20.57
CA PRO A 150 -14.74 9.53 21.15
C PRO A 150 -16.15 9.50 20.53
N PRO A 151 -16.77 8.30 20.46
CA PRO A 151 -18.13 8.13 19.93
C PRO A 151 -19.18 8.88 20.76
#